data_AF-A0A6B0XXX2-F1
#
_entry.id   AF-A0A6B0XXX2-F1
#
_cell.length_a   1.000
_cell.length_b   1.000
_cell.length_c   1.000
_cell.angle_alpha   90.00
_cell.angle_beta   90.00
_cell.angle_gamma   90.00
#
_symmetry.space_group_name_H-M   'P 1'
#
loop_
_entity.id
_entity.type
_entity.pdbx_description
1 polymer ?
#
loop_
_entity_poly.entity_id
_entity_poly.type
_entity_poly.pdbx_seq_one_letter_code
_entity_poly.pdbx_strand_id
1 'polypeptide(L)' 'VESEAQKLSREIPPCMAQGEAAGIAAALAIKGDTPLRHVNHRDIQKRMRAQGADPGDIPSPNALVEEPVVAK' A
#
# COMPACT_ATOMS: atom_id res chain seq x y z
N VAL A 1 13.46 27.16 2.40
CA VAL A 1 13.26 26.42 1.13
C VAL A 1 13.70 24.99 1.39
N GLU A 2 12.80 24.01 1.30
CA GLU A 2 13.20 22.60 1.41
C GLU A 2 14.13 22.21 0.25
N SER A 3 15.15 21.42 0.57
CA SER A 3 16.06 20.85 -0.42
C SER A 3 15.34 19.81 -1.30
N GLU A 4 15.73 19.68 -2.56
CA GLU A 4 15.26 18.62 -3.46
C GLU A 4 15.48 17.21 -2.86
N ALA A 5 16.54 17.03 -2.07
CA ALA A 5 16.81 15.78 -1.37
C ALA A 5 15.72 15.47 -0.32
N GLN A 6 15.19 16.47 0.37
CA GLN A 6 14.13 16.29 1.36
C GLN A 6 12.80 15.94 0.69
N LYS A 7 12.52 16.53 -0.47
CA LYS A 7 11.35 16.18 -1.28
C LYS A 7 11.44 14.72 -1.76
N LEU A 8 12.57 14.33 -2.35
CA LEU A 8 12.76 12.96 -2.83
C LEU A 8 12.69 11.93 -1.70
N SER A 9 13.20 12.29 -0.51
CA SER A 9 13.15 11.41 0.66
C SER A 9 11.72 11.02 1.09
N ARG A 10 10.71 11.84 0.79
CA ARG A 10 9.29 11.54 1.12
C ARG A 10 8.69 10.46 0.23
N GLU A 11 9.27 10.22 -0.95
CA GLU A 11 8.78 9.22 -1.92
C GLU A 11 9.41 7.83 -1.72
N ILE A 12 10.52 7.75 -0.98
CA ILE A 12 11.21 6.48 -0.73
C ILE A 12 10.31 5.51 0.07
N PRO A 13 9.72 5.90 1.21
CA PRO A 13 8.86 4.99 1.98
C PRO A 13 7.67 4.42 1.20
N PRO A 14 6.84 5.20 0.48
CA PRO A 14 5.72 4.64 -0.27
C PRO A 14 6.19 3.73 -1.41
N CYS A 15 7.29 4.04 -2.09
CA CYS A 15 7.86 3.17 -3.12
C CYS A 15 8.27 1.79 -2.55
N MET A 16 8.93 1.78 -1.38
CA MET A 16 9.30 0.53 -0.70
C MET A 16 8.08 -0.30 -0.32
N ALA A 17 7.05 0.32 0.27
CA ALA A 17 5.81 -0.36 0.65
C ALA A 17 5.07 -0.93 -0.58
N GLN A 18 5.05 -0.20 -1.70
CA GLN A 18 4.49 -0.67 -2.96
C GLN A 18 5.23 -1.90 -3.50
N GLY A 19 6.56 -1.89 -3.47
CA GLY A 19 7.39 -3.03 -3.88
C GLY A 19 7.12 -4.27 -3.02
N GLU A 20 6.99 -4.09 -1.70
CA GLU A 20 6.64 -5.17 -0.78
C GLU A 20 5.25 -5.75 -1.06
N ALA A 21 4.24 -4.88 -1.24
CA ALA A 21 2.88 -5.28 -1.59
C ALA A 21 2.84 -6.10 -2.88
N ALA A 22 3.57 -5.67 -3.92
CA ALA A 22 3.65 -6.37 -5.20
C ALA A 22 4.29 -7.77 -5.05
N GLY A 23 5.37 -7.88 -4.26
CA GLY A 23 6.01 -9.17 -3.98
C GLY A 23 5.10 -10.14 -3.23
N ILE A 24 4.39 -9.65 -2.21
CA ILE A 24 3.40 -10.42 -1.46
C ILE A 24 2.25 -10.87 -2.38
N ALA A 25 1.74 -9.99 -3.23
CA ALA A 25 0.67 -10.31 -4.18
C ALA A 25 1.08 -11.44 -5.13
N ALA A 26 2.29 -11.36 -5.69
CA ALA A 26 2.84 -12.40 -6.56
C ALA A 26 2.99 -13.74 -5.81
N ALA A 27 3.51 -13.71 -4.57
CA ALA A 27 3.64 -14.91 -3.75
C ALA A 27 2.30 -15.58 -3.43
N LEU A 28 1.27 -14.78 -3.12
CA LEU A 28 -0.09 -15.27 -2.87
C LEU A 28 -0.73 -15.85 -4.14
N ALA A 29 -0.56 -15.18 -5.29
CA ALA A 29 -1.04 -15.66 -6.58
C ALA A 29 -0.49 -17.05 -6.92
N ILE A 30 0.85 -17.20 -6.82
CA ILE A 30 1.54 -18.47 -7.10
C ILE A 30 1.09 -19.55 -6.10
N LYS A 31 1.03 -19.23 -4.81
CA LYS A 31 0.64 -20.19 -3.76
C LYS A 31 -0.81 -20.68 -3.91
N GLY A 32 -1.71 -19.79 -4.36
CA GLY A 32 -3.13 -20.09 -4.52
C GLY A 32 -3.52 -20.56 -5.92
N ASP A 33 -2.57 -20.77 -6.84
CA ASP A 33 -2.81 -21.08 -8.25
C ASP A 33 -3.90 -20.19 -8.88
N THR A 34 -3.80 -18.88 -8.60
CA THR A 34 -4.85 -17.92 -8.92
C THR A 34 -4.25 -16.75 -9.70
N PRO A 35 -4.93 -16.25 -10.77
CA PRO A 35 -4.46 -15.07 -11.48
C PRO A 35 -4.26 -13.89 -10.53
N LEU A 36 -3.20 -13.10 -10.71
CA LEU A 36 -2.85 -11.97 -9.83
C LEU A 36 -4.01 -11.02 -9.54
N ARG A 37 -4.84 -10.73 -10.56
CA ARG A 37 -6.04 -9.87 -10.45
C ARG A 37 -7.15 -10.40 -9.53
N HIS A 38 -7.09 -11.66 -9.13
CA HIS A 38 -8.03 -12.28 -8.20
C HIS A 38 -7.43 -12.49 -6.81
N VAL A 39 -6.18 -12.08 -6.57
CA VAL A 39 -5.62 -12.07 -5.22
C VAL A 39 -6.38 -11.07 -4.37
N ASN A 40 -6.85 -11.52 -3.21
CA ASN A 40 -7.56 -10.67 -2.28
C ASN A 40 -6.60 -9.64 -1.66
N HIS A 41 -6.87 -8.35 -1.89
CA HIS A 41 -6.08 -7.26 -1.35
C HIS A 41 -6.01 -7.28 0.18
N ARG A 42 -7.03 -7.80 0.88
CA ARG A 42 -7.03 -7.94 2.34
C ARG A 42 -5.96 -8.93 2.83
N ASP A 43 -5.67 -9.97 2.07
CA ASP A 43 -4.62 -10.93 2.41
C ASP A 43 -3.22 -10.33 2.21
N ILE A 44 -3.06 -9.49 1.18
CA ILE A 44 -1.84 -8.70 0.96
C ILE A 44 -1.61 -7.77 2.15
N GLN A 45 -2.61 -6.96 2.49
CA GLN A 45 -2.56 -6.02 3.62
C GLN A 45 -2.27 -6.71 4.95
N LYS A 46 -2.88 -7.89 5.19
CA LYS A 46 -2.62 -8.70 6.39
C LYS A 46 -1.17 -9.16 6.46
N ARG A 47 -0.60 -9.58 5.32
CA ARG A 47 0.78 -10.06 5.26
C ARG A 47 1.79 -8.94 5.40
N MET A 48 1.55 -7.77 4.81
CA MET A 48 2.37 -6.55 5.01
C MET A 48 2.44 -6.20 6.49
N ARG A 49 1.30 -6.11 7.17
CA ARG A 49 1.26 -5.85 8.62
C ARG A 49 2.03 -6.89 9.44
N ALA A 50 1.94 -8.17 9.05
CA ALA A 50 2.69 -9.24 9.72
C ALA A 50 4.22 -9.12 9.54
N GLN A 51 4.69 -8.37 8.53
CA GLN A 51 6.10 -8.06 8.30
C GLN A 51 6.52 -6.69 8.86
N GLY A 52 5.60 -5.97 9.49
CA GLY A 52 5.84 -4.64 10.06
C GLY A 52 5.64 -3.49 9.08
N ALA A 53 5.15 -3.76 7.87
CA ALA A 53 4.84 -2.73 6.88
C ALA A 53 3.43 -2.16 7.04
N ASP A 54 3.29 -0.88 6.70
CA ASP A 54 2.01 -0.18 6.65
C ASP A 54 1.41 -0.28 5.22
N PRO A 55 0.22 -0.87 5.03
CA PRO A 55 -0.43 -0.90 3.72
C PRO A 55 -1.07 0.43 3.30
N GLY A 56 -1.16 1.42 4.20
CA GLY A 56 -1.76 2.72 3.93
C GLY A 56 -3.29 2.72 3.79
N ASP A 57 -3.96 1.62 4.16
CA ASP A 57 -5.42 1.46 4.11
C ASP A 57 -6.15 2.01 5.34
N ILE A 58 -5.42 2.36 6.40
CA ILE A 58 -5.95 3.00 7.61
C ILE A 58 -5.45 4.44 7.65
N PRO A 59 -6.33 5.44 7.57
CA PRO A 59 -5.93 6.84 7.73
C PRO A 59 -5.32 7.09 9.11
N SER A 60 -4.31 7.97 9.17
CA SER A 60 -3.77 8.44 10.45
C SER A 60 -4.81 9.27 11.22
N PRO A 61 -4.67 9.42 12.55
CA PRO A 61 -5.63 10.19 13.36
C PRO A 61 -5.82 11.65 12.94
N ASN A 62 -4.83 12.22 12.24
CA ASN A 62 -4.82 13.59 11.73
C ASN A 62 -5.10 13.69 10.22
N ALA A 63 -5.44 12.59 9.56
CA ALA A 63 -5.79 12.61 8.15
C ALA A 63 -7.12 13.36 7.93
N LEU A 64 -7.14 14.28 6.98
CA LEU A 64 -8.38 14.90 6.50
C LEU A 64 -9.08 13.90 5.57
N VAL A 65 -10.35 13.64 5.81
CA VAL A 65 -11.18 12.80 4.94
C VAL A 65 -12.00 13.72 4.05
N GLU A 66 -11.81 13.63 2.74
CA GLU A 66 -12.70 14.34 1.80
C GLU A 66 -14.10 13.71 1.84
N GLU A 67 -15.13 14.55 1.82
CA GLU A 67 -16.51 14.06 1.72
C GLU A 67 -16.67 13.29 0.39
N PRO A 68 -17.34 12.12 0.40
CA PRO A 68 -17.51 11.34 -0.81
C PRO A 68 -18.28 12.17 -1.85
N VAL A 69 -17.63 12.43 -2.99
CA VAL A 69 -18.30 13.06 -4.12
C VAL A 69 -19.36 12.09 -4.63
N VAL A 70 -20.62 12.39 -4.36
CA VAL A 70 -21.75 11.67 -4.97
C VAL A 70 -21.67 11.96 -6.46
N ALA A 71 -21.21 10.97 -7.24
CA ALA A 71 -21.24 11.05 -8.68
C ALA A 71 -22.69 11.30 -9.12
N LYS A 72 -22.93 12.42 -9.80
CA LYS A 72 -24.21 12.73 -10.46
C LYS A 72 -24.42 11.85 -11.67
#